data_AF-A0A2V9QMA2-F1
#
_entry.id   AF-A0A2V9QMA2-F1
#
_cell.length_a   1.000
_cell.length_b   1.000
_cell.length_c   1.000
_cell.angle_alpha   90.00
_cell.angle_beta   90.00
_cell.angle_gamma   90.00
#
_symmetry.space_group_name_H-M   'P 1'
#
loop_
_entity.id
_entity.type
_entity.pdbx_description
1 polymer ?
#
loop_
_entity_poly.entity_id
_entity_poly.type
_entity_poly.pdbx_seq_one_letter_code
_entity_poly.pdbx_strand_id
1 'polypeptide(L)'
;MIDAKDKKALYVNEAYETITGRSCKSLIENPSSYEELIHPDDRGHVLTKLEEAVQNGRFDERFRILKAEGDVRWVWVRGFPVRDGEGRITRLVGTVLEITAQKQAEEQVAINLDMAKSAWAEEEALRKATLALTQDLHMDNVMDALLRSLAEVVPYTCARVLVPERRAPLARSWRETVPRTPEGIVESPIDSHG
;
A
#
# COMPACT_ATOMS: atom_id res chain seq x y z
N MET A 1 5.79 -29.87 -27.18
CA MET A 1 5.02 -31.14 -27.16
C MET A 1 5.92 -32.20 -26.57
N ILE A 2 5.42 -32.94 -25.59
CA ILE A 2 6.13 -34.04 -24.94
C ILE A 2 5.35 -35.35 -25.06
N ASP A 3 6.06 -36.46 -25.13
CA ASP A 3 5.49 -37.80 -25.05
C ASP A 3 5.06 -38.11 -23.61
N ALA A 4 3.87 -38.69 -23.41
CA ALA A 4 3.37 -38.95 -22.06
C ALA A 4 4.03 -40.15 -21.37
N LYS A 5 4.60 -41.09 -22.14
CA LYS A 5 5.18 -42.33 -21.60
C LYS A 5 6.60 -42.13 -21.09
N ASP A 6 7.44 -41.47 -21.88
CA ASP A 6 8.87 -41.28 -21.55
C ASP A 6 9.26 -39.83 -21.28
N LYS A 7 8.29 -38.90 -21.30
CA LYS A 7 8.46 -37.46 -21.04
C LYS A 7 9.45 -36.80 -22.01
N LYS A 8 9.73 -37.40 -23.18
CA LYS A 8 10.63 -36.80 -24.18
C LYS A 8 9.98 -35.65 -24.92
N ALA A 9 10.76 -34.60 -25.19
CA ALA A 9 10.34 -33.53 -26.09
C ALA A 9 10.28 -34.04 -27.54
N LEU A 10 9.06 -34.14 -28.08
CA LEU A 10 8.83 -34.49 -29.49
C LEU A 10 8.92 -33.28 -30.41
N TYR A 11 8.57 -32.11 -29.89
CA TYR A 11 8.64 -30.85 -30.62
C TYR A 11 8.79 -29.68 -29.65
N VAL A 12 9.67 -28.75 -29.99
CA VAL A 12 9.89 -27.47 -29.33
C VAL A 12 10.20 -26.43 -30.40
N ASN A 13 9.72 -25.20 -30.23
CA ASN A 13 10.00 -24.12 -31.16
C ASN A 13 11.08 -23.17 -30.62
N GLU A 14 11.59 -22.29 -31.47
CA GLU A 14 12.65 -21.32 -31.17
C GLU A 14 12.34 -20.37 -30.00
N ALA A 15 11.06 -20.17 -29.68
CA ALA A 15 10.65 -19.39 -28.52
C ALA A 15 11.22 -19.96 -27.20
N TYR A 16 11.45 -21.27 -27.13
CA TYR A 16 12.13 -21.89 -25.99
C TYR A 16 13.53 -21.32 -25.76
N GLU A 17 14.30 -21.11 -26.83
CA GLU A 17 15.67 -20.58 -26.72
C GLU A 17 15.64 -19.12 -26.28
N THR A 18 14.68 -18.34 -26.79
CA THR A 18 14.50 -16.94 -26.42
C THR A 18 14.13 -16.77 -24.94
N ILE A 19 13.25 -17.65 -24.43
CA ILE A 19 12.74 -17.59 -23.06
C ILE A 19 13.76 -18.15 -22.07
N THR A 20 14.38 -19.30 -22.39
CA THR A 20 15.23 -20.05 -21.44
C THR A 20 16.72 -19.80 -21.62
N GLY A 21 17.16 -19.32 -22.78
CA GLY A 21 18.57 -19.24 -23.16
C GLY A 21 19.24 -20.58 -23.46
N ARG A 22 18.51 -21.71 -23.42
CA ARG A 22 19.02 -23.04 -23.79
C ARG A 22 18.57 -23.41 -25.20
N SER A 23 19.39 -24.17 -25.92
CA SER A 23 19.02 -24.61 -27.27
C SER A 23 17.87 -25.62 -27.23
N CYS A 24 17.01 -25.61 -28.25
CA CYS A 24 15.98 -26.63 -28.45
C CYS A 24 16.59 -28.04 -28.47
N LYS A 25 17.78 -28.16 -29.09
CA LYS A 25 18.53 -29.41 -29.18
C LYS A 25 18.88 -29.97 -27.80
N SER A 26 19.31 -29.13 -26.84
CA SER A 26 19.66 -29.62 -25.50
C SER A 26 18.45 -30.21 -24.76
N LEU A 27 17.25 -29.66 -24.99
CA LEU A 27 16.01 -30.21 -24.41
C LEU A 27 15.62 -31.55 -25.05
N ILE A 28 15.85 -31.71 -26.35
CA ILE A 28 15.58 -32.97 -27.06
C ILE A 28 16.54 -34.07 -26.60
N GLU A 29 17.83 -33.74 -26.44
CA GLU A 29 18.88 -34.67 -26.01
C GLU A 29 18.76 -35.03 -24.52
N ASN A 30 18.41 -34.06 -23.68
CA ASN A 30 18.18 -34.26 -22.26
C ASN A 30 16.81 -33.69 -21.85
N PRO A 31 15.74 -34.50 -21.94
CA PRO A 31 14.37 -34.07 -21.65
C PRO A 31 14.12 -33.58 -20.22
N SER A 32 14.95 -33.94 -19.23
CA SER A 32 14.83 -33.44 -17.85
C SER A 32 15.69 -32.19 -17.59
N SER A 33 16.46 -31.72 -18.57
CA SER A 33 17.33 -30.55 -18.40
C SER A 33 16.58 -29.25 -18.07
N TYR A 34 15.27 -29.17 -18.33
CA TYR A 34 14.46 -28.01 -17.96
C TYR A 34 14.26 -27.87 -16.45
N GLU A 35 14.41 -28.95 -15.67
CA GLU A 35 14.18 -28.93 -14.23
C GLU A 35 15.21 -28.05 -13.51
N GLU A 36 16.43 -28.00 -14.06
CA GLU A 36 17.52 -27.14 -13.62
C GLU A 36 17.23 -25.65 -13.87
N LEU A 37 16.41 -25.34 -14.87
CA LEU A 37 15.99 -23.96 -15.15
C LEU A 37 14.99 -23.45 -14.13
N ILE A 38 14.22 -24.33 -13.48
CA ILE A 38 13.20 -23.90 -12.52
C ILE A 38 13.92 -23.34 -11.29
N HIS A 39 13.46 -22.18 -10.83
CA HIS A 39 13.96 -21.57 -9.59
C HIS A 39 13.87 -22.59 -8.44
N PRO A 40 14.90 -22.72 -7.59
CA PRO A 40 14.95 -23.75 -6.53
C PRO A 40 13.68 -23.82 -5.67
N ASP A 41 13.17 -22.66 -5.26
CA ASP A 41 11.94 -22.53 -4.46
C ASP A 41 10.68 -23.04 -5.17
N ASP A 42 10.63 -22.97 -6.50
CA ASP A 42 9.44 -23.32 -7.29
C ASP A 42 9.51 -24.77 -7.79
N ARG A 43 10.72 -25.36 -7.83
CA ARG A 43 10.99 -26.67 -8.47
C ARG A 43 10.11 -27.79 -7.90
N GLY A 44 10.04 -27.92 -6.57
CA GLY A 44 9.24 -28.98 -5.94
C GLY A 44 7.77 -28.94 -6.36
N HIS A 45 7.15 -27.77 -6.27
CA HIS A 45 5.75 -27.55 -6.66
C HIS A 45 5.50 -27.84 -8.14
N VAL A 46 6.36 -27.30 -9.01
CA VAL A 46 6.23 -27.45 -10.47
C VAL A 46 6.34 -28.92 -10.89
N LEU A 47 7.29 -29.68 -10.33
CA LEU A 47 7.45 -31.09 -10.66
C LEU A 47 6.25 -31.93 -10.21
N THR A 48 5.73 -31.70 -8.99
CA THR A 48 4.51 -32.35 -8.52
C THR A 48 3.32 -32.05 -9.44
N LYS A 49 3.13 -30.78 -9.83
CA LYS A 49 2.06 -30.39 -10.75
C LYS A 49 2.21 -31.00 -12.13
N LEU A 50 3.44 -31.19 -12.60
CA LEU A 50 3.68 -31.83 -13.89
C LEU A 50 3.32 -33.32 -13.83
N GLU A 51 3.64 -34.01 -12.74
CA GLU A 51 3.23 -35.41 -12.53
C GLU A 51 1.71 -35.56 -12.50
N GLU A 52 1.01 -34.68 -11.76
CA GLU A 52 -0.46 -34.61 -11.77
C GLU A 52 -1.00 -34.36 -13.18
N ALA A 53 -0.35 -33.49 -13.97
CA ALA A 53 -0.77 -33.18 -15.32
C ALA A 53 -0.61 -34.34 -16.30
N VAL A 54 0.38 -35.22 -16.12
CA VAL A 54 0.50 -36.45 -16.94
C VAL A 54 -0.67 -37.41 -16.67
N GLN A 55 -1.21 -37.42 -15.44
CA GLN A 55 -2.32 -38.30 -15.06
C GLN A 55 -3.69 -37.70 -15.41
N ASN A 56 -3.89 -36.43 -15.05
CA ASN A 56 -5.19 -35.74 -15.14
C ASN A 56 -5.34 -34.94 -16.44
N GLY A 57 -4.22 -34.65 -17.10
CA GLY A 57 -4.16 -34.06 -18.42
C GLY A 57 -4.08 -32.54 -18.48
N ARG A 58 -3.94 -31.81 -17.35
CA ARG A 58 -3.85 -30.35 -17.39
C ARG A 58 -2.71 -29.83 -16.53
N PHE A 59 -1.90 -28.96 -17.13
CA PHE A 59 -0.87 -28.17 -16.46
C PHE A 59 -1.17 -26.69 -16.66
N ASP A 60 -1.14 -25.87 -15.60
CA ASP A 60 -1.48 -24.44 -15.67
C ASP A 60 -0.79 -23.70 -14.52
N GLU A 61 0.50 -23.44 -14.67
CA GLU A 61 1.35 -22.93 -13.58
C GLU A 61 2.11 -21.68 -13.98
N ARG A 62 2.29 -20.78 -13.01
CA ARG A 62 3.13 -19.58 -13.14
C ARG A 62 4.28 -19.69 -12.16
N PHE A 63 5.51 -19.70 -12.66
CA PHE A 63 6.69 -19.92 -11.84
C PHE A 63 7.91 -19.21 -12.41
N ARG A 64 8.98 -19.16 -11.61
CA ARG A 64 10.23 -18.53 -11.96
C ARG A 64 11.18 -19.52 -12.62
N ILE A 65 11.87 -19.06 -13.66
CA ILE A 65 13.01 -19.74 -14.26
C ILE A 65 14.27 -18.89 -14.14
N LEU A 66 15.42 -19.56 -14.14
CA LEU A 66 16.74 -18.98 -14.10
C LEU A 66 17.39 -19.08 -15.48
N LYS A 67 17.86 -17.94 -15.99
CA LYS A 67 18.74 -17.91 -17.16
C LYS A 67 20.19 -18.19 -16.74
N ALA A 68 21.06 -18.51 -17.69
CA ALA A 68 22.47 -18.86 -17.46
C ALA A 68 23.26 -17.82 -16.65
N GLU A 69 22.83 -16.55 -16.66
CA GLU A 69 23.50 -15.44 -15.96
C GLU A 69 22.87 -15.11 -14.59
N GLY A 70 21.93 -15.92 -14.10
CA GLY A 70 21.23 -15.70 -12.82
C GLY A 70 19.98 -14.83 -12.91
N ASP A 71 19.66 -14.32 -14.10
CA ASP A 71 18.42 -13.57 -14.36
C ASP A 71 17.18 -14.42 -14.06
N VAL A 72 16.31 -13.90 -13.21
CA VAL A 72 15.01 -14.50 -12.88
C VAL A 72 13.95 -14.01 -13.87
N ARG A 73 13.28 -14.94 -14.55
CA ARG A 73 12.13 -14.65 -15.40
C ARG A 73 10.89 -15.35 -14.87
N TRP A 74 9.74 -14.70 -15.02
CA TRP A 74 8.46 -15.34 -14.75
C TRP A 74 7.90 -15.92 -16.03
N VAL A 75 7.46 -17.17 -15.97
CA VAL A 75 6.78 -17.85 -17.08
C VAL A 75 5.41 -18.33 -16.65
N TRP A 76 4.48 -18.32 -17.59
CA TRP A 76 3.20 -19.00 -17.49
C TRP A 76 3.19 -20.17 -18.47
N VAL A 77 3.10 -21.38 -17.94
CA VAL A 77 3.12 -22.60 -18.73
C VAL A 77 1.76 -23.27 -18.65
N ARG A 78 1.19 -23.54 -19.83
CA ARG A 78 -0.07 -24.27 -19.96
C ARG A 78 0.13 -25.52 -20.80
N GLY A 79 -0.35 -26.66 -20.33
CA GLY A 79 -0.28 -27.95 -20.99
C GLY A 79 -1.64 -28.63 -21.05
N PHE A 80 -1.93 -29.24 -22.20
CA PHE A 80 -3.18 -29.93 -22.52
C PHE A 80 -2.89 -31.35 -23.03
N PRO A 81 -3.77 -32.32 -22.75
CA PRO A 81 -3.53 -33.71 -23.07
C PRO A 81 -4.01 -34.01 -24.49
N VAL A 82 -3.23 -34.80 -25.21
CA VAL A 82 -3.68 -35.45 -26.44
C VAL A 82 -4.00 -36.89 -26.11
N ARG A 83 -5.23 -37.31 -26.39
CA ARG A 83 -5.72 -38.66 -26.09
C ARG A 83 -5.82 -39.49 -27.36
N ASP A 84 -5.59 -40.80 -27.24
CA ASP A 84 -5.88 -41.76 -28.30
C ASP A 84 -7.39 -42.12 -28.36
N GLY A 85 -7.74 -43.05 -29.26
CA GLY A 85 -9.12 -43.54 -29.42
C GLY A 85 -9.67 -44.30 -28.21
N GLU A 86 -8.81 -44.73 -27.27
CA GLU A 86 -9.20 -45.38 -26.01
C GLU A 86 -9.26 -44.38 -24.84
N GLY A 87 -9.02 -43.09 -25.10
CA GLY A 87 -9.03 -42.02 -24.09
C GLY A 87 -7.74 -41.92 -23.27
N ARG A 88 -6.70 -42.68 -23.58
CA ARG A 88 -5.41 -42.65 -22.87
C ARG A 88 -4.60 -41.44 -23.32
N ILE A 89 -3.96 -40.76 -22.37
CA ILE A 89 -3.08 -39.62 -22.68
C ILE A 89 -1.82 -40.15 -23.35
N THR A 90 -1.59 -39.76 -24.60
CA THR A 90 -0.39 -40.15 -25.37
C THR A 90 0.64 -39.04 -25.43
N ARG A 91 0.21 -37.77 -25.38
CA ARG A 91 1.10 -36.61 -25.44
C ARG A 91 0.56 -35.47 -24.58
N LEU A 92 1.45 -34.56 -24.20
CA LEU A 92 1.09 -33.26 -23.66
C LEU A 92 1.59 -32.16 -24.62
N VAL A 93 0.68 -31.27 -25.00
CA VAL A 93 0.97 -30.09 -25.82
C VAL A 93 0.83 -28.88 -24.95
N GLY A 94 1.85 -28.03 -24.92
CA GLY A 94 1.82 -26.85 -24.09
C GLY A 94 2.44 -25.63 -24.74
N THR A 95 2.19 -24.50 -24.09
CA THR A 95 2.69 -23.18 -24.44
C THR A 95 3.37 -22.59 -23.22
N VAL A 96 4.44 -21.83 -23.46
CA VAL A 96 5.17 -21.06 -22.45
C VAL A 96 5.05 -19.60 -22.85
N LEU A 97 4.59 -18.76 -21.93
CA LEU A 97 4.55 -17.31 -22.10
C LEU A 97 5.44 -16.66 -21.05
N GLU A 98 6.36 -15.80 -21.47
CA GLU A 98 7.09 -14.96 -20.53
C GLU A 98 6.16 -13.85 -20.00
N ILE A 99 6.05 -13.73 -18.68
CA ILE A 99 5.18 -12.77 -17.98
C ILE A 99 5.99 -11.90 -17.00
N THR A 100 7.32 -11.83 -17.16
CA THR A 100 8.22 -11.03 -16.30
C THR A 100 7.79 -9.56 -16.24
N ALA A 101 7.58 -8.92 -17.40
CA ALA A 101 7.17 -7.52 -17.48
C ALA A 101 5.79 -7.28 -16.83
N GLN A 102 4.86 -8.23 -16.98
CA GLN A 102 3.56 -8.17 -16.32
C GLN A 102 3.73 -8.21 -14.79
N LYS A 103 4.56 -9.12 -14.28
CA LYS A 103 4.81 -9.24 -12.83
C LYS A 103 5.47 -7.99 -12.25
N GLN A 104 6.43 -7.42 -12.96
CA GLN A 104 7.08 -6.16 -12.56
C GLN A 104 6.08 -4.98 -12.56
N ALA A 105 5.18 -4.91 -13.55
CA ALA A 105 4.15 -3.89 -13.58
C ALA A 105 3.14 -4.05 -12.43
N GLU A 106 2.71 -5.29 -12.14
CA GLU A 106 1.84 -5.61 -11.00
C GLU A 106 2.47 -5.17 -9.67
N GLU A 107 3.76 -5.46 -9.48
CA GLU A 107 4.52 -5.08 -8.29
C GLU A 107 4.65 -3.56 -8.17
N GLN A 108 4.99 -2.87 -9.26
CA GLN A 108 5.10 -1.40 -9.25
C GLN A 108 3.76 -0.73 -8.93
N VAL A 109 2.65 -1.25 -9.45
CA VAL A 109 1.30 -0.76 -9.12
C VAL A 109 1.00 -0.98 -7.64
N ALA A 110 1.35 -2.13 -7.07
CA ALA A 110 1.15 -2.40 -5.66
C ALA A 110 1.94 -1.43 -4.76
N ILE A 111 3.21 -1.19 -5.10
CA ILE A 111 4.08 -0.23 -4.40
C ILE A 111 3.49 1.19 -4.47
N ASN A 112 3.09 1.63 -5.67
CA ASN A 112 2.52 2.97 -5.86
C ASN A 112 1.22 3.15 -5.07
N LEU A 113 0.38 2.11 -5.01
CA LEU A 113 -0.86 2.14 -4.24
C LEU A 113 -0.60 2.25 -2.73
N ASP A 114 0.41 1.56 -2.22
CA ASP A 114 0.80 1.63 -0.81
C ASP A 114 1.34 3.02 -0.43
N MET A 115 2.20 3.58 -1.28
CA MET A 115 2.69 4.96 -1.15
C MET A 115 1.54 5.97 -1.17
N ALA A 116 0.60 5.84 -2.11
CA ALA A 116 -0.54 6.75 -2.22
C ALA A 116 -1.46 6.68 -0.99
N LYS A 117 -1.70 5.48 -0.45
CA LYS A 117 -2.48 5.31 0.79
C LYS A 117 -1.80 5.98 1.98
N SER A 118 -0.48 5.83 2.09
CA SER A 118 0.30 6.46 3.16
C SER A 118 0.25 7.99 3.05
N ALA A 119 0.47 8.54 1.85
CA ALA A 119 0.38 9.98 1.60
C ALA A 119 -1.03 10.55 1.92
N TRP A 120 -2.09 9.84 1.53
CA TRP A 120 -3.46 10.25 1.82
C TRP A 120 -3.77 10.24 3.32
N ALA A 121 -3.24 9.27 4.07
CA ALA A 121 -3.41 9.23 5.52
C ALA A 121 -2.72 10.41 6.22
N GLU A 122 -1.53 10.81 5.75
CA GLU A 122 -0.81 11.98 6.25
C GLU A 122 -1.55 13.29 5.95
N GLU A 123 -2.03 13.46 4.72
CA GLU A 123 -2.83 14.63 4.32
C GLU A 123 -4.07 14.76 5.20
N GLU A 124 -4.79 13.66 5.41
CA GLU A 124 -6.00 13.65 6.23
C GLU A 124 -5.71 13.99 7.70
N ALA A 125 -4.57 13.53 8.25
CA ALA A 125 -4.12 13.89 9.58
C ALA A 125 -3.80 15.40 9.67
N LEU A 126 -3.09 15.94 8.68
CA LEU A 126 -2.77 17.37 8.62
C LEU A 126 -4.03 18.21 8.48
N ARG A 127 -4.93 17.86 7.57
CA ARG A 127 -6.22 18.54 7.35
C ARG A 127 -7.04 18.60 8.63
N LYS A 128 -7.12 17.51 9.38
CA LYS A 128 -7.79 17.46 10.70
C LYS A 128 -7.12 18.39 11.70
N ALA A 129 -5.79 18.38 11.78
CA ALA A 129 -5.04 19.26 12.68
C ALA A 129 -5.26 20.75 12.32
N THR A 130 -5.18 21.11 11.05
CA THR A 130 -5.43 22.47 10.56
C THR A 130 -6.86 22.93 10.85
N LEU A 131 -7.86 22.06 10.66
CA LEU A 131 -9.26 22.37 10.97
C LEU A 131 -9.46 22.64 12.46
N ALA A 132 -8.87 21.82 13.34
CA ALA A 132 -8.93 22.03 14.78
C ALA A 132 -8.30 23.37 15.18
N LEU A 133 -7.11 23.68 14.66
CA LEU A 133 -6.42 24.95 14.93
C LEU A 133 -7.22 26.17 14.47
N THR A 134 -7.82 26.11 13.28
CA THR A 134 -8.62 27.23 12.75
C THR A 134 -9.92 27.42 13.54
N GLN A 135 -10.59 26.34 13.98
CA GLN A 135 -11.77 26.45 14.84
C GLN A 135 -11.44 27.11 16.18
N ASP A 136 -10.34 26.72 16.82
CA ASP A 136 -9.89 27.32 18.08
C ASP A 136 -9.56 28.82 17.91
N LEU A 137 -8.81 29.19 16.86
CA LEU A 137 -8.45 30.58 16.58
C LEU A 137 -9.68 31.46 16.29
N HIS A 138 -10.69 30.94 15.60
CA HIS A 138 -11.94 31.69 15.38
C HIS A 138 -12.68 31.93 16.70
N MET A 139 -12.69 30.96 17.62
CA MET A 139 -13.32 31.14 18.93
C MET A 139 -12.61 32.20 19.77
N ASP A 140 -11.28 32.20 19.79
CA ASP A 140 -10.49 33.23 20.49
C ASP A 140 -10.81 34.64 19.97
N ASN A 141 -10.86 34.82 18.64
CA ASN A 141 -11.22 36.09 18.02
C ASN A 141 -12.66 36.53 18.35
N VAL A 142 -13.61 35.59 18.36
CA VAL A 142 -15.01 35.88 18.75
C VAL A 142 -15.07 36.29 20.22
N MET A 143 -14.34 35.60 21.09
CA MET A 143 -14.34 35.90 22.52
C MET A 143 -13.72 37.27 22.82
N ASP A 144 -12.60 37.61 22.15
CA ASP A 144 -11.98 38.93 22.28
C ASP A 144 -12.93 40.05 21.81
N ALA A 145 -13.62 39.86 20.68
CA ALA A 145 -14.59 40.83 20.18
C ALA A 145 -15.77 41.03 21.15
N LEU A 146 -16.29 39.94 21.74
CA LEU A 146 -17.37 40.00 22.72
C LEU A 146 -16.94 40.70 24.02
N LEU A 147 -15.74 40.41 24.53
CA LEU A 147 -15.21 41.06 25.72
C LEU A 147 -15.04 42.56 25.50
N ARG A 148 -14.48 42.97 24.36
CA ARG A 148 -14.34 44.40 24.01
C ARG A 148 -15.68 45.11 23.94
N SER A 149 -16.69 44.52 23.30
CA SER A 149 -18.03 45.10 23.25
C SER A 149 -18.68 45.18 24.64
N LEU A 150 -18.47 44.18 25.50
CA LEU A 150 -18.98 44.22 26.87
C LEU A 150 -18.36 45.34 27.69
N ALA A 151 -17.07 45.65 27.48
CA ALA A 151 -16.36 46.71 28.19
C ALA A 151 -16.92 48.11 27.88
N GLU A 152 -17.50 48.31 26.70
CA GLU A 152 -18.14 49.57 26.31
C GLU A 152 -19.47 49.79 27.04
N VAL A 153 -20.18 48.72 27.37
CA VAL A 153 -21.51 48.78 28.00
C VAL A 153 -21.41 48.74 29.53
N VAL A 154 -20.49 47.94 30.07
CA VAL A 154 -20.32 47.75 31.51
C VAL A 154 -18.82 47.81 31.84
N PRO A 155 -18.37 48.77 32.66
CA PRO A 155 -16.99 48.80 33.11
C PRO A 155 -16.70 47.58 33.98
N TYR A 156 -15.64 46.84 33.66
CA TYR A 156 -15.17 45.73 34.48
C TYR A 156 -13.64 45.75 34.62
N THR A 157 -13.16 45.18 35.71
CA THR A 157 -11.72 45.00 35.97
C THR A 157 -11.26 43.56 35.72
N CYS A 158 -12.21 42.62 35.64
CA CYS A 158 -11.97 41.26 35.17
C CYS A 158 -13.24 40.68 34.55
N ALA A 159 -13.06 39.84 33.53
CA ALA A 159 -14.09 39.00 32.96
C ALA A 159 -13.60 37.56 32.94
N ARG A 160 -14.50 36.60 33.23
CA ARG A 160 -14.18 35.17 33.17
C ARG A 160 -15.19 34.49 32.27
N VAL A 161 -14.70 33.95 31.17
CA VAL A 161 -15.49 33.19 30.21
C VAL A 161 -15.48 31.73 30.63
N LEU A 162 -16.67 31.17 30.85
CA LEU A 162 -16.83 29.75 31.10
C LEU A 162 -17.29 29.09 29.81
N VAL A 163 -16.38 28.45 29.09
CA VAL A 163 -16.70 27.61 27.94
C VAL A 163 -16.97 26.20 28.47
N PRO A 164 -18.20 25.65 28.34
CA PRO A 164 -18.47 24.29 28.75
C PRO A 164 -17.92 23.32 27.68
N GLU A 165 -16.69 22.83 27.83
CA GLU A 165 -16.15 21.82 26.91
C GLU A 165 -16.35 20.37 27.39
N ARG A 166 -16.71 19.49 26.45
CA ARG A 166 -16.73 18.03 26.59
C ARG A 166 -15.34 17.37 26.59
N ARG A 167 -14.24 18.13 26.63
CA ARG A 167 -12.87 17.64 26.80
C ARG A 167 -12.14 18.51 27.84
N ALA A 168 -11.25 17.87 28.60
CA ALA A 168 -10.65 18.36 29.85
C ALA A 168 -10.04 19.79 29.78
N PRO A 169 -9.99 20.51 30.92
CA PRO A 169 -9.86 21.96 30.93
C PRO A 169 -8.42 22.42 30.69
N LEU A 170 -8.17 23.02 29.53
CA LEU A 170 -7.13 24.04 29.41
C LEU A 170 -7.74 25.36 29.90
N ALA A 171 -7.70 25.59 31.22
CA ALA A 171 -8.11 26.86 31.79
C ALA A 171 -7.17 27.98 31.34
N ARG A 172 -7.46 28.62 30.20
CA ARG A 172 -6.77 29.84 29.77
C ARG A 172 -7.44 31.04 30.42
N SER A 173 -6.72 31.71 31.32
CA SER A 173 -7.16 33.00 31.87
C SER A 173 -6.74 34.11 30.90
N TRP A 174 -7.70 34.72 30.23
CA TRP A 174 -7.48 35.94 29.45
C TRP A 174 -7.37 37.12 30.42
N ARG A 175 -6.17 37.68 30.56
CA ARG A 175 -5.92 38.91 31.32
C ARG A 175 -5.41 39.97 30.35
N GLU A 176 -6.33 40.72 29.73
CA GLU A 176 -5.95 42.01 29.15
C GLU A 176 -5.86 43.03 30.30
N THR A 177 -4.65 43.51 30.57
CA THR A 177 -4.43 44.67 31.44
C THR A 177 -4.77 45.92 30.63
N VAL A 178 -5.94 46.51 30.87
CA VAL A 178 -6.30 47.81 30.30
C VAL A 178 -5.37 48.88 30.92
N PRO A 179 -4.74 49.77 30.14
CA PRO A 179 -3.94 50.85 30.70
C PRO A 179 -4.84 51.78 31.53
N ARG A 180 -4.47 51.96 32.81
CA ARG A 180 -5.12 52.94 33.69
C ARG A 180 -4.99 54.32 33.07
N THR A 181 -6.12 54.97 32.77
CA THR A 181 -6.16 56.42 32.56
C THR A 181 -5.75 57.12 33.87
N PRO A 182 -4.70 57.96 33.88
CA PRO A 182 -4.36 58.75 35.04
C PRO A 182 -5.11 60.08 34.99
N GLU A 183 -5.87 60.40 36.03
CA GLU A 183 -6.19 61.74 36.56
C GLU A 183 -7.36 61.55 37.54
N GLY A 184 -7.12 61.64 38.85
CA GLY A 184 -7.19 62.89 39.61
C GLY A 184 -8.61 63.01 40.16
N ILE A 185 -8.87 62.80 41.44
CA ILE A 185 -8.76 63.83 42.48
C ILE A 185 -8.57 63.14 43.85
N VAL A 186 -7.61 63.68 44.60
CA VAL A 186 -7.38 63.47 46.03
C VAL A 186 -8.50 64.18 46.82
N GLU A 187 -9.09 63.50 47.81
CA GLU A 187 -9.28 64.08 49.15
C GLU A 187 -9.55 62.96 50.18
N SER A 188 -8.74 62.97 51.24
CA SER A 188 -8.91 62.26 52.52
C SER A 188 -9.31 63.31 53.59
N PRO A 189 -9.53 62.93 54.86
CA PRO A 189 -10.53 62.02 55.41
C PRO A 189 -11.39 62.76 56.48
N ILE A 190 -12.55 62.22 56.89
CA ILE A 190 -13.20 62.64 58.15
C ILE A 190 -13.63 61.41 58.94
N ASP A 191 -12.96 61.24 60.09
CA ASP A 191 -13.38 60.43 61.23
C ASP A 191 -14.63 61.03 61.90
N SER A 192 -15.58 60.19 62.33
CA SER A 192 -16.37 60.26 63.58
C SER A 192 -17.51 59.21 63.52
N HIS A 193 -17.38 58.08 64.22
CA HIS A 193 -17.94 57.79 65.54
C HIS A 193 -19.48 57.83 65.63
N GLY A 194 -20.04 56.68 66.03
CA GLY A 194 -21.44 56.44 66.37
C GLY A 194 -21.75 54.95 66.39
#